data_AF-A0A3P6Q0F1-F1
#
_entry.id   AF-A0A3P6Q0F1-F1
#
_cell.length_a   1.000
_cell.length_b   1.000
_cell.length_c   1.000
_cell.angle_alpha   90.00
_cell.angle_beta   90.00
_cell.angle_gamma   90.00
#
_symmetry.space_group_name_H-M   'P 1'
#
loop_
_entity.id
_entity.type
_entity.pdbx_description
1 polymer ?
#
loop_
_entity_poly.entity_id
_entity_poly.type
_entity_poly.pdbx_seq_one_letter_code
_entity_poly.pdbx_strand_id
1 'polypeptide(L)'
;MDKREACYRQLADGLSAVASKHGLRLMHTPDNPISLAVSLAGLTLNGRSDALTKLGARLFTQGCSGVRVIIPAEIEAAEGRAPTCVGGISLPGFNSHSAASTEAYLNAAAAIGQTPEEIDLFLGRLDKVLSEFTRRIPQEKNNSL
;
A
#
# COMPACT_ATOMS: atom_id res chain seq x y z
N MET A 1 8.47 15.56 -22.96
CA MET A 1 8.21 14.84 -21.69
C MET A 1 9.18 13.68 -21.59
N ASP A 2 9.86 13.55 -20.45
CA ASP A 2 10.63 12.35 -20.12
C ASP A 2 9.67 11.16 -19.99
N LYS A 3 10.01 10.00 -20.58
CA LYS A 3 9.18 8.78 -20.53
C LYS A 3 8.84 8.38 -19.10
N ARG A 4 9.81 8.53 -18.18
CA ARG A 4 9.60 8.25 -16.75
C ARG A 4 8.56 9.19 -16.15
N GLU A 5 8.61 10.47 -16.49
CA GLU A 5 7.67 11.47 -15.97
C GLU A 5 6.24 11.23 -16.48
N ALA A 6 6.09 10.78 -17.73
CA ALA A 6 4.80 10.33 -18.24
C ALA A 6 4.27 9.11 -17.48
N CYS A 7 5.12 8.10 -17.25
CA CYS A 7 4.75 6.92 -16.45
C CYS A 7 4.41 7.28 -15.00
N TYR A 8 5.14 8.24 -14.39
CA TYR A 8 4.84 8.74 -13.05
C TYR A 8 3.45 9.38 -12.99
N ARG A 9 3.11 10.24 -13.95
CA ARG A 9 1.77 10.85 -14.01
C ARG A 9 0.68 9.79 -14.18
N GLN A 10 0.86 8.88 -15.14
CA GLN A 10 -0.09 7.78 -15.36
C GLN A 10 -0.27 6.91 -14.11
N LEU A 11 0.82 6.60 -13.42
CA LEU A 11 0.79 5.84 -12.18
C LEU A 11 0.07 6.62 -11.06
N ALA A 12 0.33 7.92 -10.92
CA ALA A 12 -0.33 8.77 -9.92
C ALA A 12 -1.85 8.86 -10.15
N ASP A 13 -2.25 9.16 -11.39
CA ASP A 13 -3.67 9.28 -11.77
C ASP A 13 -4.38 7.94 -11.61
N GLY A 14 -3.75 6.85 -12.07
CA GLY A 14 -4.27 5.51 -11.95
C GLY A 14 -4.39 5.03 -10.51
N LEU A 15 -3.37 5.25 -9.68
CA LEU A 15 -3.42 4.90 -8.25
C LEU A 15 -4.49 5.72 -7.54
N SER A 16 -4.64 7.00 -7.85
CA SER A 16 -5.69 7.85 -7.29
C SER A 16 -7.09 7.30 -7.62
N ALA A 17 -7.32 6.91 -8.87
CA ALA A 17 -8.59 6.33 -9.32
C ALA A 17 -8.88 4.97 -8.66
N VAL A 18 -7.91 4.05 -8.66
CA VAL A 18 -8.05 2.73 -8.03
C VAL A 18 -8.26 2.88 -6.52
N ALA A 19 -7.47 3.72 -5.85
CA ALA A 19 -7.60 3.94 -4.42
C ALA A 19 -9.00 4.46 -4.07
N SER A 20 -9.47 5.50 -4.77
CA SER A 20 -10.79 6.11 -4.53
C SER A 20 -11.92 5.10 -4.71
N LYS A 21 -11.83 4.21 -5.72
CA LYS A 21 -12.81 3.14 -5.95
C LYS A 21 -12.95 2.17 -4.78
N HIS A 22 -11.87 1.95 -4.02
CA HIS A 22 -11.83 1.04 -2.86
C HIS A 22 -11.97 1.77 -1.53
N GLY A 23 -12.34 3.05 -1.52
CA GLY A 23 -12.44 3.87 -0.30
C GLY A 23 -11.09 4.20 0.34
N LEU A 24 -10.02 4.12 -0.45
CA LEU A 24 -8.64 4.47 -0.08
C LEU A 24 -8.26 5.81 -0.69
N ARG A 25 -7.04 6.28 -0.39
CA ARG A 25 -6.54 7.54 -0.98
C ARG A 25 -5.07 7.46 -1.34
N LEU A 26 -4.69 8.18 -2.40
CA LEU A 26 -3.28 8.48 -2.66
C LEU A 26 -2.78 9.46 -1.58
N MET A 27 -1.58 9.22 -1.04
CA MET A 27 -0.93 10.11 -0.09
C MET A 27 -0.31 11.30 -0.82
N HIS A 28 -0.41 12.48 -0.22
CA HIS A 28 0.19 13.69 -0.80
C HIS A 28 1.67 13.77 -0.43
N THR A 29 2.54 13.44 -1.39
CA THR A 29 4.00 13.46 -1.24
C THR A 29 4.67 14.18 -2.42
N PRO A 30 4.49 15.50 -2.56
CA PRO A 30 4.93 16.26 -3.74
C PRO A 30 6.46 16.27 -3.92
N ASP A 31 7.20 16.16 -2.82
CA ASP A 31 8.67 16.15 -2.82
C ASP A 31 9.27 14.78 -3.18
N ASN A 32 8.45 13.76 -3.47
CA ASN A 32 8.88 12.44 -3.91
C ASN A 32 8.56 12.20 -5.39
N PRO A 33 9.49 12.52 -6.32
CA PRO A 33 9.24 12.48 -7.76
C PRO A 33 9.36 11.06 -8.36
N ILE A 34 9.44 10.02 -7.54
CA ILE A 34 9.69 8.64 -8.00
C ILE A 34 8.67 7.67 -7.39
N SER A 35 8.48 7.71 -6.07
CA SER A 35 7.61 6.78 -5.36
C SER A 35 6.34 7.47 -4.89
N LEU A 36 5.24 6.75 -5.01
CA LEU A 36 3.90 7.12 -4.59
C LEU A 36 3.44 6.13 -3.51
N ALA A 37 2.56 6.60 -2.63
CA ALA A 37 1.99 5.77 -1.58
C ALA A 37 0.47 5.87 -1.59
N VAL A 38 -0.21 4.73 -1.47
CA VAL A 38 -1.66 4.64 -1.27
C VAL A 38 -1.90 4.29 0.18
N SER A 39 -2.61 5.15 0.89
CA SER A 39 -3.07 4.85 2.24
C SER A 39 -3.98 3.63 2.21
N LEU A 40 -3.75 2.71 3.14
CA LEU A 40 -4.60 1.56 3.38
C LEU A 40 -5.59 1.81 4.53
N ALA A 41 -5.63 3.04 5.06
CA ALA A 41 -6.66 3.47 5.99
C ALA A 41 -8.02 3.38 5.30
N GLY A 42 -8.97 2.70 5.94
CA GLY A 42 -10.28 2.39 5.35
C GLY A 42 -10.45 0.93 4.93
N LEU A 43 -9.36 0.16 4.78
CA LEU A 43 -9.50 -1.29 4.80
C LEU A 43 -9.88 -1.71 6.23
N THR A 44 -11.08 -2.25 6.41
CA THR A 44 -11.58 -2.77 7.70
C THR A 44 -10.81 -4.05 8.07
N LEU A 45 -9.58 -3.91 8.52
CA LEU A 45 -8.66 -5.04 8.72
C LEU A 45 -8.70 -5.61 10.13
N ASN A 46 -9.77 -5.36 10.88
CA ASN A 46 -9.91 -5.72 12.30
C ASN A 46 -8.65 -5.37 13.13
N GLY A 47 -7.93 -4.31 12.73
CA GLY A 47 -6.66 -3.90 13.34
C GLY A 47 -5.49 -4.89 13.18
N ARG A 48 -5.59 -5.91 12.31
CA ARG A 48 -4.57 -6.96 12.17
C ARG A 48 -3.68 -6.74 10.96
N SER A 49 -2.40 -6.51 11.22
CA SER A 49 -1.34 -6.43 10.22
C SER A 49 -1.16 -7.73 9.41
N ASP A 50 -1.63 -8.89 9.89
CA ASP A 50 -1.65 -10.14 9.10
C ASP A 50 -2.43 -9.98 7.78
N ALA A 51 -3.51 -9.20 7.81
CA ALA A 51 -4.30 -8.92 6.61
C ALA A 51 -3.49 -8.04 5.64
N LEU A 52 -2.82 -7.00 6.14
CA LEU A 52 -1.92 -6.15 5.36
C LEU A 52 -0.78 -6.96 4.70
N THR A 53 -0.14 -7.85 5.46
CA THR A 53 0.91 -8.74 4.93
C THR A 53 0.35 -9.68 3.85
N LYS A 54 -0.87 -10.21 4.03
CA LYS A 54 -1.54 -11.03 3.02
C LYS A 54 -1.89 -10.25 1.75
N LEU A 55 -2.23 -8.97 1.85
CA LEU A 55 -2.44 -8.11 0.69
C LEU A 55 -1.15 -8.03 -0.15
N GLY A 56 -0.01 -7.76 0.50
CA GLY A 56 1.30 -7.76 -0.15
C GLY A 56 1.63 -9.10 -0.82
N ALA A 57 1.41 -10.21 -0.11
CA ALA A 57 1.62 -11.55 -0.67
C ALA A 57 0.73 -11.83 -1.90
N ARG A 58 -0.54 -11.38 -1.89
CA ARG A 58 -1.43 -11.55 -3.06
C ARG A 58 -0.97 -10.76 -4.27
N LEU A 59 -0.56 -9.51 -4.09
CA LEU A 59 -0.01 -8.69 -5.17
C LEU A 59 1.20 -9.38 -5.80
N PHE A 60 2.10 -9.91 -4.98
CA PHE A 60 3.24 -10.68 -5.46
C PHE A 60 2.81 -11.91 -6.29
N THR A 61 1.86 -12.71 -5.79
CA THR A 61 1.35 -13.88 -6.54
C THR A 61 0.59 -13.54 -7.82
N GLN A 62 0.06 -12.33 -7.95
CA GLN A 62 -0.52 -11.82 -9.21
C GLN A 62 0.54 -11.20 -10.13
N GLY A 63 1.83 -11.32 -9.81
CA GLY A 63 2.94 -10.83 -10.64
C GLY A 63 3.22 -9.34 -10.49
N CYS A 64 2.77 -8.70 -9.41
CA CYS A 64 3.16 -7.32 -9.07
C CYS A 64 4.43 -7.36 -8.20
N SER A 65 5.59 -7.16 -8.82
CA SER A 65 6.87 -7.02 -8.11
C SER A 65 7.13 -5.55 -7.74
N GLY A 66 8.04 -5.31 -6.78
CA GLY A 66 8.47 -3.96 -6.37
C GLY A 66 7.51 -3.20 -5.45
N VAL A 67 6.27 -3.68 -5.31
CA VAL A 67 5.27 -3.13 -4.39
C VAL A 67 5.56 -3.57 -2.95
N ARG A 68 5.45 -2.66 -1.98
CA ARG A 68 5.61 -2.97 -0.55
C ARG A 68 4.39 -2.49 0.21
N VAL A 69 3.90 -3.35 1.11
CA VAL A 69 2.89 -2.98 2.11
C VAL A 69 3.64 -2.68 3.40
N ILE A 70 3.44 -1.47 3.92
CA ILE A 70 4.14 -0.96 5.09
C ILE A 70 3.20 -1.01 6.30
N ILE A 71 3.69 -1.62 7.38
CA ILE A 71 3.02 -1.65 8.67
C ILE A 71 3.60 -0.51 9.53
N PRO A 72 2.76 0.39 10.07
CA PRO A 72 3.24 1.49 10.89
C PRO A 72 3.66 1.02 12.28
N ALA A 73 4.52 1.81 12.93
CA ALA A 73 5.03 1.54 14.28
C ALA A 73 3.90 1.40 15.30
N GLU A 74 2.83 2.19 15.17
CA GLU A 74 1.66 2.13 16.06
C GLU A 74 0.97 0.76 16.01
N ILE A 75 0.76 0.19 14.81
CA ILE A 75 0.15 -1.14 14.66
C ILE A 75 1.11 -2.23 15.15
N GLU A 76 2.40 -2.11 14.85
CA GLU A 76 3.43 -3.04 15.35
C GLU A 76 3.43 -3.11 16.89
N ALA A 77 3.41 -1.95 17.54
CA ALA A 77 3.36 -1.82 19.01
C ALA A 77 2.04 -2.33 19.60
N ALA A 78 0.90 -1.98 19.00
CA ALA A 78 -0.42 -2.43 19.46
C ALA A 78 -0.58 -3.96 19.41
N GLU A 79 0.10 -4.63 18.49
CA GLU A 79 0.15 -6.10 18.41
C GLU A 79 1.24 -6.73 19.28
N GLY A 80 2.01 -5.94 20.03
CA GLY A 80 3.12 -6.44 20.86
C GLY A 80 4.26 -7.07 20.05
N ARG A 81 4.42 -6.68 18.78
CA ARG A 81 5.52 -7.18 17.94
C ARG A 81 6.82 -6.51 18.34
N ALA A 82 7.88 -7.31 18.40
CA ALA A 82 9.22 -6.78 18.57
C ALA A 82 9.64 -5.97 17.32
N PRO A 83 10.23 -4.77 17.48
CA PRO A 83 10.79 -4.01 16.37
C PRO A 83 11.81 -4.82 15.57
N THR A 84 11.91 -4.53 14.27
CA THR A 84 12.96 -5.15 13.44
C THR A 84 14.33 -4.67 13.92
N CYS A 85 15.26 -5.59 14.16
CA CYS A 85 16.63 -5.28 14.53
C CYS A 85 17.57 -5.42 13.33
N VAL A 86 18.27 -4.34 12.97
CA VAL A 86 19.26 -4.34 11.89
C VAL A 86 20.57 -3.81 12.45
N GLY A 87 21.62 -4.64 12.44
CA GLY A 87 22.93 -4.26 12.97
C GLY A 87 22.92 -3.89 14.46
N GLY A 88 22.04 -4.50 15.26
CA GLY A 88 21.89 -4.20 16.68
C GLY A 88 21.00 -2.99 16.99
N ILE A 89 20.50 -2.28 15.98
CA ILE A 89 19.60 -1.13 16.14
C ILE A 89 18.16 -1.61 15.96
N SER A 90 17.32 -1.35 16.97
CA SER A 90 15.88 -1.60 16.90
C SER A 90 15.18 -0.48 16.11
N LEU A 91 14.38 -0.86 15.12
CA LEU A 91 13.71 0.04 14.20
C LEU A 91 12.19 -0.20 14.24
N PRO A 92 11.45 0.48 15.15
CA PRO A 92 10.00 0.37 15.22
C PRO A 92 9.34 0.85 13.92
N GLY A 93 8.35 0.09 13.43
CA GLY A 93 7.70 0.39 12.15
C GLY A 93 8.68 0.34 10.98
N PHE A 94 9.59 -0.63 10.97
CA PHE A 94 10.60 -0.78 9.93
C PHE A 94 9.97 -0.71 8.52
N ASN A 95 10.66 -0.04 7.59
CA ASN A 95 10.19 0.40 6.26
C ASN A 95 9.28 1.63 6.20
N SER A 96 8.74 2.12 7.33
CA SER A 96 7.98 3.39 7.34
C SER A 96 8.85 4.64 7.42
N HIS A 97 10.15 4.47 7.69
CA HIS A 97 11.11 5.55 7.96
C HIS A 97 10.77 6.42 9.18
N SER A 98 9.86 5.96 10.06
CA SER A 98 9.49 6.69 11.27
C SER A 98 9.06 5.73 12.38
N ALA A 99 9.68 5.86 13.55
CA ALA A 99 9.25 5.17 14.77
C ALA A 99 7.91 5.70 15.33
N ALA A 100 7.38 6.78 14.75
CA ALA A 100 6.10 7.39 15.10
C ALA A 100 5.08 7.30 13.93
N SER A 101 5.28 6.36 13.00
CA SER A 101 4.31 6.13 11.92
C SER A 101 3.02 5.53 12.49
N THR A 102 1.89 6.01 11.97
CA THR A 102 0.54 5.67 12.44
C THR A 102 -0.32 5.01 11.36
N GLU A 103 0.01 5.24 10.08
CA GLU A 103 -0.82 4.84 8.96
C GLU A 103 -0.14 3.75 8.11
N ALA A 104 -0.87 2.69 7.82
CA ALA A 104 -0.45 1.67 6.87
C ALA A 104 -0.63 2.16 5.44
N TYR A 105 0.34 1.85 4.58
CA TYR A 105 0.29 2.24 3.18
C TYR A 105 0.94 1.20 2.26
N LEU A 106 0.57 1.24 1.00
CA LEU A 106 1.22 0.51 -0.07
C LEU A 106 2.05 1.49 -0.89
N ASN A 107 3.31 1.15 -1.19
CA ASN A 107 4.13 1.95 -2.10
C ASN A 107 4.19 1.34 -3.51
N ALA A 108 4.26 2.21 -4.50
CA ALA A 108 4.61 1.87 -5.88
C ALA A 108 5.49 2.99 -6.44
N ALA A 109 6.22 2.74 -7.52
CA ALA A 109 7.12 3.73 -8.11
C ALA A 109 7.13 3.63 -9.63
N ALA A 110 7.31 4.78 -10.27
CA ALA A 110 7.57 4.90 -11.70
C ALA A 110 9.09 5.03 -11.93
N ALA A 111 9.79 3.90 -12.02
CA ALA A 111 11.23 3.85 -12.20
C ALA A 111 11.63 4.07 -13.67
N ILE A 112 12.91 4.40 -13.91
CA ILE A 112 13.45 4.49 -15.27
C ILE A 112 13.33 3.12 -15.96
N GLY A 113 12.85 3.13 -17.21
CA GLY A 113 12.72 1.93 -18.04
C GLY A 113 11.33 1.29 -18.02
N GLN A 114 10.43 1.72 -17.12
CA GLN A 114 9.05 1.24 -17.14
C GLN A 114 8.28 1.74 -18.37
N THR A 115 7.29 0.95 -18.78
CA THR A 115 6.41 1.31 -19.90
C THR A 115 4.99 1.61 -19.43
N PRO A 116 4.22 2.43 -20.17
CA PRO A 116 2.81 2.69 -19.90
C PRO A 116 1.96 1.41 -19.75
N GLU A 117 2.26 0.38 -20.54
CA GLU A 117 1.54 -0.89 -20.52
C GLU A 117 1.79 -1.68 -19.23
N GLU A 118 3.01 -1.60 -18.67
CA GLU A 118 3.32 -2.18 -17.36
C GLU A 118 2.56 -1.46 -16.23
N ILE A 119 2.39 -0.14 -16.35
CA ILE A 119 1.59 0.65 -15.40
C ILE A 119 0.12 0.22 -15.46
N ASP A 120 -0.48 0.13 -16.65
CA ASP A 120 -1.87 -0.30 -16.82
C ASP A 120 -2.10 -1.74 -16.31
N LEU A 121 -1.17 -2.65 -16.61
CA LEU A 121 -1.22 -4.02 -16.13
C LEU A 121 -1.14 -4.08 -14.61
N PHE A 122 -0.26 -3.29 -13.99
CA PHE A 122 -0.16 -3.18 -12.54
C PHE A 122 -1.46 -2.65 -11.93
N LEU A 123 -2.01 -1.56 -12.47
CA LEU A 123 -3.24 -0.95 -11.96
C LEU A 123 -4.43 -1.91 -12.05
N GLY A 124 -4.57 -2.65 -13.15
CA GLY A 124 -5.61 -3.66 -13.31
C GLY A 124 -5.48 -4.82 -12.31
N ARG A 125 -4.24 -5.27 -12.04
CA ARG A 125 -3.97 -6.30 -11.03
C ARG A 125 -4.24 -5.79 -9.61
N LEU A 126 -3.84 -4.56 -9.31
CA LEU A 126 -4.10 -3.92 -8.02
C LEU A 126 -5.61 -3.82 -7.77
N ASP A 127 -6.38 -3.32 -8.73
CA ASP A 127 -7.84 -3.21 -8.62
C ASP A 127 -8.50 -4.57 -8.39
N LYS A 128 -8.07 -5.60 -9.12
CA LYS A 128 -8.56 -6.97 -8.93
C LYS A 128 -8.24 -7.49 -7.53
N VAL A 129 -7.00 -7.34 -7.07
CA VAL A 129 -6.60 -7.81 -5.74
C VAL A 129 -7.37 -7.09 -4.65
N LEU A 130 -7.50 -5.75 -4.72
CA LEU A 130 -8.27 -4.98 -3.76
C LEU A 130 -9.75 -5.38 -3.75
N SER A 131 -10.36 -5.60 -4.92
CA SER A 131 -11.74 -6.09 -5.04
C SER A 131 -11.94 -7.45 -4.37
N GLU A 132 -11.03 -8.39 -4.56
CA GLU A 132 -11.07 -9.71 -3.91
C GLU A 132 -10.77 -9.64 -2.41
N PHE A 133 -9.99 -8.65 -1.99
CA PHE A 133 -9.58 -8.46 -0.63
C PHE A 133 -10.71 -7.84 0.21
N THR A 134 -11.39 -6.81 -0.30
CA THR A 134 -12.55 -6.18 0.35
C THR A 134 -13.77 -7.10 0.40
N ARG A 135 -14.05 -7.88 -0.65
CA ARG A 135 -15.16 -8.86 -0.68
C ARG A 135 -15.04 -9.98 0.37
N ARG A 136 -13.83 -10.31 0.81
CA ARG A 136 -13.57 -11.40 1.78
C ARG A 136 -13.60 -10.95 3.23
N ILE A 137 -13.75 -9.65 3.49
CA ILE A 137 -13.97 -9.14 4.84
C ILE A 137 -15.48 -9.13 5.05
N PRO A 138 -16.03 -9.94 5.98
CA PRO A 138 -17.45 -9.86 6.31
C PRO A 138 -17.76 -8.43 6.73
N GLN A 139 -18.74 -7.79 6.08
CA GLN A 139 -19.30 -6.56 6.64
C GLN A 139 -20.03 -6.95 7.92
N GLU A 140 -19.50 -6.54 9.08
CA GLU A 140 -20.30 -6.53 10.30
C GLU A 140 -21.50 -5.63 10.03
N LYS A 141 -22.67 -6.26 9.85
CA LYS A 141 -23.94 -5.54 9.81
C LYS A 141 -24.11 -4.89 11.17
N ASN A 142 -23.97 -3.57 11.24
CA ASN A 142 -24.45 -2.78 12.36
C ASN A 142 -25.95 -3.02 12.52
N ASN A 143 -26.31 -3.97 13.38
CA ASN A 143 -27.67 -4.14 13.84
C ASN A 143 -27.83 -3.25 15.07
N SER A 144 -28.03 -1.96 14.82
CA SER A 144 -28.46 -1.01 15.84
C SER A 144 -29.91 -1.33 16.21
N LEU A 145 -30.12 -1.82 17.44
CA LEU A 145 -31.42 -1.82 18.13
C LEU A 145 -31.70 -0.43 18.71
#